data_AF-A0A2E2TKJ8-F1
#
_entry.id   AF-A0A2E2TKJ8-F1
#
_cell.length_a   1.000
_cell.length_b   1.000
_cell.length_c   1.000
_cell.angle_alpha   90.00
_cell.angle_beta   90.00
_cell.angle_gamma   90.00
#
_symmetry.space_group_name_H-M   'P 1'
#
loop_
_entity.id
_entity.type
_entity.pdbx_description
1 polymer ?
#
loop_
_entity_poly.entity_id
_entity_poly.type
_entity_poly.pdbx_seq_one_letter_code
_entity_poly.pdbx_strand_id
1 'polypeptide(L)'
;MKLRKKNAGIGLLELMLSLAIIAVLLIMATRYYSSASDAQKIQASVDMINAVRAAVGNYVAGEGVPSSPPSITTLVASGYLPESFGSTSTAVETSNPWGSSIATNPSGSNGFEVLLDTGNADTCQAVLAKINATSSTSSAGNNCGGNGGLVYAKFYY
;
A
#
# COMPACT_ATOMS: atom_id res chain seq x y z
N MET A 1 7.07 -4.97 72.72
CA MET A 1 6.37 -4.06 71.79
C MET A 1 6.19 -4.79 70.46
N LYS A 2 4.96 -5.22 70.10
CA LYS A 2 4.71 -6.01 68.87
C LYS A 2 4.39 -5.04 67.71
N LEU A 3 5.31 -4.95 66.75
CA LEU A 3 5.08 -4.25 65.48
C LEU A 3 4.03 -5.02 64.66
N ARG A 4 2.83 -4.44 64.48
CA ARG A 4 1.83 -5.00 63.56
C ARG A 4 2.27 -4.73 62.13
N LYS A 5 2.54 -5.80 61.38
CA LYS A 5 2.84 -5.79 59.94
C LYS A 5 1.56 -5.37 59.19
N LYS A 6 1.58 -4.21 58.51
CA LYS A 6 0.49 -3.82 57.61
C LYS A 6 0.64 -4.62 56.32
N ASN A 7 -0.27 -5.55 56.07
CA ASN A 7 -0.40 -6.20 54.77
C ASN A 7 -1.07 -5.18 53.83
N ALA A 8 -0.26 -4.47 53.04
CA ALA A 8 -0.75 -3.64 51.94
C ALA A 8 -1.02 -4.57 50.74
N GLY A 9 -2.15 -5.28 50.78
CA GLY A 9 -2.65 -6.02 49.62
C GLY A 9 -3.38 -5.06 48.69
N ILE A 10 -3.10 -5.14 47.38
CA ILE A 10 -3.86 -4.38 46.38
C ILE A 10 -5.33 -4.78 46.48
N GLY A 11 -6.24 -3.80 46.55
CA GLY A 11 -7.66 -4.08 46.69
C GLY A 11 -8.22 -4.73 45.42
N LEU A 12 -9.14 -5.68 45.54
CA LEU A 12 -9.81 -6.30 44.39
C LEU A 12 -10.50 -5.24 43.49
N LEU A 13 -11.03 -4.17 44.10
CA LEU A 13 -11.58 -3.01 43.39
C LEU A 13 -10.54 -2.17 42.64
N GLU A 14 -9.33 -2.06 43.19
CA GLU A 14 -8.23 -1.33 42.57
C GLU A 14 -7.69 -2.11 41.35
N LEU A 15 -7.68 -3.44 41.45
CA LEU A 15 -7.37 -4.33 40.33
C LEU A 15 -8.42 -4.21 39.22
N MET A 16 -9.72 -4.23 39.56
CA MET A 16 -10.82 -4.04 38.59
C MET A 16 -10.74 -2.69 37.88
N LEU A 17 -10.44 -1.61 38.62
CA LEU A 17 -10.24 -0.28 38.04
C LEU A 17 -9.03 -0.24 37.12
N SER A 18 -7.91 -0.86 37.52
CA SER A 18 -6.70 -0.92 36.68
C SER A 18 -6.95 -1.70 35.38
N LEU A 19 -7.66 -2.83 35.44
CA LEU A 19 -7.97 -3.65 34.27
C LEU A 19 -8.90 -2.90 33.30
N ALA A 20 -9.87 -2.14 33.83
CA ALA A 20 -10.77 -1.31 33.03
C ALA A 20 -10.01 -0.20 32.28
N ILE A 21 -9.06 0.47 32.93
CA ILE A 21 -8.22 1.50 32.28
C ILE A 21 -7.33 0.87 31.22
N ILE A 22 -6.68 -0.26 31.52
CA ILE A 22 -5.83 -0.97 30.56
C ILE A 22 -6.64 -1.37 29.31
N ALA A 23 -7.86 -1.88 29.48
CA ALA A 23 -8.72 -2.25 28.37
C ALA A 23 -9.06 -1.05 27.46
N VAL A 24 -9.38 0.11 28.03
CA VAL A 24 -9.64 1.33 27.25
C VAL A 24 -8.41 1.78 26.47
N LEU A 25 -7.23 1.74 27.10
CA LEU A 25 -5.97 2.08 26.44
C LEU A 25 -5.66 1.14 25.27
N LEU A 26 -5.90 -0.16 25.43
CA LEU A 26 -5.70 -1.15 24.35
C LEU A 26 -6.66 -0.95 23.18
N ILE A 27 -7.92 -0.56 23.43
CA ILE A 27 -8.89 -0.26 22.36
C ILE A 27 -8.44 0.98 21.57
N MET A 28 -7.98 2.03 22.25
CA MET A 28 -7.46 3.21 21.56
C MET A 28 -6.18 2.89 20.77
N ALA A 29 -5.27 2.10 21.36
CA ALA A 29 -4.02 1.70 20.72
C ALA A 29 -4.25 0.84 19.48
N THR A 30 -5.14 -0.15 19.53
CA THR A 30 -5.46 -1.03 18.39
C THR A 30 -6.10 -0.25 17.24
N ARG A 31 -7.04 0.65 17.54
CA ARG A 31 -7.66 1.52 16.52
C ARG A 31 -6.65 2.47 15.87
N TYR A 32 -5.76 3.07 16.66
CA TYR A 32 -4.72 3.95 16.12
C TYR A 32 -3.71 3.18 15.27
N TYR A 33 -3.29 1.99 15.72
CA TYR A 33 -2.35 1.14 14.99
C TYR A 33 -2.93 0.68 13.65
N SER A 34 -4.20 0.26 13.61
CA SER A 34 -4.88 -0.10 12.35
C SER A 34 -4.86 1.07 11.37
N SER A 35 -5.27 2.27 11.81
CA SER A 35 -5.31 3.45 10.94
C SER A 35 -3.93 3.89 10.45
N ALA A 36 -2.91 3.84 11.29
CA ALA A 36 -1.54 4.17 10.90
C ALA A 36 -0.97 3.14 9.90
N SER A 37 -1.27 1.86 10.11
CA SER A 37 -0.84 0.79 9.21
C SER A 37 -1.49 0.92 7.83
N ASP A 38 -2.77 1.29 7.76
CA ASP A 38 -3.46 1.49 6.49
C ASP A 38 -2.91 2.71 5.74
N ALA A 39 -2.63 3.80 6.44
CA ALA A 39 -1.99 4.98 5.84
C ALA A 39 -0.60 4.67 5.28
N GLN A 40 0.20 3.86 5.98
CA GLN A 40 1.52 3.40 5.49
C GLN A 40 1.39 2.52 4.25
N LYS A 41 0.44 1.59 4.22
CA LYS A 41 0.16 0.75 3.05
C LYS A 41 -0.25 1.60 1.85
N ILE A 42 -1.14 2.57 2.05
CA ILE A 42 -1.54 3.50 0.99
C ILE A 42 -0.34 4.27 0.46
N GLN A 43 0.50 4.84 1.34
CA GLN A 43 1.68 5.57 0.89
C GLN A 43 2.66 4.67 0.13
N ALA A 44 2.93 3.46 0.64
CA ALA A 44 3.79 2.49 -0.04
C ALA A 44 3.25 2.14 -1.43
N SER A 45 1.92 2.01 -1.60
CA SER A 45 1.32 1.76 -2.92
C SER A 45 1.52 2.92 -3.91
N VAL A 46 1.47 4.16 -3.43
CA VAL A 46 1.75 5.35 -4.24
C VAL A 46 3.23 5.40 -4.61
N ASP A 47 4.12 5.06 -3.69
CA ASP A 47 5.56 4.99 -3.94
C ASP A 47 5.89 3.91 -4.98
N MET A 48 5.20 2.77 -4.93
CA MET A 48 5.29 1.71 -5.94
C MET A 48 4.87 2.21 -7.33
N ILE A 49 3.75 2.92 -7.44
CA ILE A 49 3.29 3.51 -8.71
C ILE A 49 4.32 4.48 -9.27
N ASN A 50 4.90 5.34 -8.42
CA ASN A 50 5.94 6.29 -8.83
C ASN A 50 7.24 5.58 -9.23
N ALA A 51 7.62 4.50 -8.55
CA ALA A 51 8.76 3.68 -8.92
C ALA A 51 8.57 3.02 -10.29
N VAL A 52 7.39 2.45 -10.57
CA VAL A 52 7.05 1.89 -11.88
C VAL A 52 7.10 2.98 -12.96
N ARG A 53 6.53 4.16 -12.69
CA ARG A 53 6.62 5.29 -13.62
C ARG A 53 8.06 5.67 -13.95
N ALA A 54 8.91 5.82 -12.94
CA ALA A 54 10.31 6.16 -13.13
C ALA A 54 11.08 5.08 -13.89
N ALA A 55 10.83 3.80 -13.58
CA ALA A 55 11.42 2.67 -14.29
C ALA A 55 11.02 2.65 -15.77
N VAL A 56 9.74 2.88 -16.08
CA VAL A 56 9.26 2.98 -17.45
C VAL A 56 9.90 4.17 -18.18
N GLY A 57 10.01 5.33 -17.53
CA GLY A 57 10.70 6.50 -18.11
C GLY A 57 12.18 6.23 -18.41
N ASN A 58 12.88 5.55 -17.51
CA ASN A 58 14.28 5.16 -17.70
C ASN A 58 14.44 4.09 -18.79
N TYR A 59 13.49 3.16 -18.88
CA TYR A 59 13.45 2.17 -19.96
C TYR A 59 13.30 2.87 -21.32
N VAL A 60 12.36 3.81 -21.45
CA VAL A 60 12.16 4.56 -22.70
C VAL A 60 13.36 5.43 -23.04
N ALA A 61 14.02 6.03 -22.05
CA ALA A 61 15.22 6.82 -22.28
C ALA A 61 16.41 5.97 -22.77
N GLY A 62 16.48 4.69 -22.37
CA GLY A 62 17.56 3.76 -22.76
C GLY A 62 17.28 2.98 -24.05
N GLU A 63 16.08 2.44 -24.19
CA GLU A 63 15.68 1.50 -25.27
C GLU A 63 14.84 2.17 -26.36
N GLY A 64 14.41 3.42 -26.16
CA GLY A 64 13.47 4.13 -27.03
C GLY A 64 12.00 3.86 -26.68
N VAL A 65 11.08 4.55 -27.35
CA VAL A 65 9.63 4.42 -27.09
C VAL A 65 9.14 3.07 -27.63
N PRO A 66 8.71 2.13 -26.77
CA PRO A 66 8.24 0.83 -27.22
C PRO A 66 6.83 0.93 -27.81
N SER A 67 6.47 -0.01 -28.70
CA SER A 67 5.11 -0.09 -29.26
C SER A 67 4.04 -0.50 -28.24
N SER A 68 4.46 -1.08 -27.11
CA SER A 68 3.62 -1.43 -25.96
C SER A 68 4.42 -1.16 -24.68
N PRO A 69 3.78 -0.72 -23.57
CA PRO A 69 4.48 -0.57 -22.31
C PRO A 69 5.18 -1.87 -21.90
N PRO A 70 6.39 -1.78 -21.32
CA PRO A 70 7.06 -2.93 -20.76
C PRO A 70 6.25 -3.44 -19.56
N SER A 71 6.10 -4.77 -19.47
CA SER A 71 5.53 -5.41 -18.28
C SER A 71 6.43 -5.20 -17.07
N ILE A 72 5.88 -5.32 -15.87
CA ILE A 72 6.68 -5.30 -14.62
C ILE A 72 7.80 -6.33 -14.67
N THR A 73 7.54 -7.53 -15.18
CA THR A 73 8.55 -8.58 -15.34
C THR A 73 9.68 -8.18 -16.29
N THR A 74 9.38 -7.46 -17.37
CA THR A 74 10.40 -6.96 -18.32
C THR A 74 11.24 -5.88 -17.65
N LEU A 75 10.61 -4.95 -16.93
CA LEU A 75 11.32 -3.89 -16.20
C LEU A 75 12.25 -4.46 -15.11
N VAL A 76 11.84 -5.54 -14.43
CA VAL A 76 12.71 -6.26 -13.49
C VAL A 76 13.84 -6.98 -14.21
N ALA A 77 13.55 -7.71 -15.29
CA ALA A 77 14.56 -8.45 -16.06
C ALA A 77 15.64 -7.52 -16.66
N SER A 78 15.23 -6.33 -17.11
CA SER A 78 16.12 -5.29 -17.63
C SER A 78 16.83 -4.47 -16.53
N GLY A 79 16.54 -4.72 -15.25
CA GLY A 79 17.20 -4.06 -14.12
C GLY A 79 16.69 -2.65 -13.79
N TYR A 80 15.57 -2.22 -14.38
CA TYR A 80 14.95 -0.91 -14.09
C TYR A 80 14.05 -0.93 -12.84
N LEU A 81 13.56 -2.11 -12.45
CA LEU A 81 12.86 -2.35 -11.18
C LEU A 81 13.57 -3.43 -10.36
N PRO A 82 13.55 -3.35 -9.02
CA PRO A 82 14.09 -4.41 -8.18
C PRO A 82 13.19 -5.65 -8.20
N GLU A 83 13.75 -6.83 -7.90
CA GLU A 83 13.02 -8.10 -7.81
C GLU A 83 11.88 -8.08 -6.76
N SER A 84 11.85 -7.08 -5.88
CA SER A 84 10.74 -6.82 -4.97
C SER A 84 9.48 -6.26 -5.64
N PHE A 85 9.43 -6.11 -6.97
CA PHE A 85 8.22 -5.78 -7.74
C PHE A 85 7.68 -6.98 -8.53
N GLY A 86 8.51 -7.98 -8.78
CA GLY A 86 8.10 -9.27 -9.32
C GLY A 86 9.30 -10.18 -9.51
N SER A 87 9.06 -11.49 -9.53
CA SER A 87 10.06 -12.45 -10.01
C SER A 87 10.06 -12.46 -11.54
N THR A 88 11.23 -12.72 -12.14
CA THR A 88 11.42 -13.01 -13.58
C THR A 88 10.61 -14.24 -14.06
N SER A 89 10.04 -15.00 -13.12
CA SER A 89 9.12 -16.12 -13.35
C SER A 89 7.67 -15.67 -13.22
N THR A 90 6.85 -16.02 -14.20
CA THR A 90 5.43 -15.66 -14.44
C THR A 90 4.45 -15.97 -13.29
N ALA A 91 4.91 -16.37 -12.11
CA ALA A 91 4.08 -16.89 -11.02
C ALA A 91 4.17 -16.12 -9.70
N VAL A 92 5.04 -15.12 -9.55
CA VAL A 92 5.09 -14.30 -8.33
C VAL A 92 5.30 -12.84 -8.71
N GLU A 93 4.22 -12.18 -9.13
CA GLU A 93 4.17 -10.71 -9.17
C GLU A 93 4.21 -10.23 -7.72
N THR A 94 5.06 -9.25 -7.42
CA THR A 94 5.18 -8.84 -6.03
C THR A 94 3.88 -8.20 -5.59
N SER A 95 3.35 -8.80 -4.53
CA SER A 95 2.24 -8.34 -3.74
C SER A 95 2.39 -6.85 -3.44
N ASN A 96 1.45 -6.06 -3.94
CA ASN A 96 1.12 -4.79 -3.34
C ASN A 96 0.83 -4.99 -1.83
N PRO A 97 0.66 -3.92 -1.05
CA PRO A 97 0.46 -4.04 0.40
C PRO A 97 -0.76 -4.86 0.85
N TRP A 98 -1.62 -5.29 -0.09
CA TRP A 98 -2.85 -6.07 0.14
C TRP A 98 -2.82 -7.50 -0.39
N GLY A 99 -1.73 -7.98 -1.00
CA GLY A 99 -1.65 -9.36 -1.49
C GLY A 99 -1.81 -9.51 -3.00
N SER A 100 -2.31 -8.49 -3.70
CA SER A 100 -2.58 -8.55 -5.13
C SER A 100 -1.41 -8.02 -5.96
N SER A 101 -1.42 -8.25 -7.26
CA SER A 101 -0.33 -7.82 -8.12
C SER A 101 -0.48 -6.39 -8.64
N ILE A 102 0.62 -5.86 -9.17
CA ILE A 102 0.70 -4.57 -9.87
C ILE A 102 1.02 -4.83 -11.34
N ALA A 103 0.32 -4.17 -12.25
CA ALA A 103 0.46 -4.39 -13.69
C ALA A 103 0.59 -3.09 -14.48
N THR A 104 1.17 -3.16 -15.67
CA THR A 104 1.26 -2.06 -16.63
C THR A 104 0.45 -2.37 -17.88
N ASN A 105 -0.47 -1.48 -18.26
CA ASN A 105 -1.28 -1.61 -19.48
C ASN A 105 -1.06 -0.42 -20.43
N PRO A 106 -1.25 -0.59 -21.75
CA PRO A 106 -1.21 0.52 -22.70
C PRO A 106 -2.34 1.52 -22.46
N SER A 107 -2.03 2.82 -22.57
CA SER A 107 -2.99 3.93 -22.47
C SER A 107 -2.89 4.89 -23.64
N GLY A 108 -3.63 4.62 -24.71
CA GLY A 108 -3.54 5.42 -25.94
C GLY A 108 -2.15 5.32 -26.58
N SER A 109 -1.84 6.23 -27.50
CA SER A 109 -0.70 6.07 -28.41
C SER A 109 0.69 6.24 -27.78
N ASN A 110 0.81 6.98 -26.67
CA ASN A 110 2.10 7.29 -26.02
C ASN A 110 2.00 7.23 -24.50
N GLY A 111 1.10 6.40 -23.97
CA GLY A 111 0.84 6.34 -22.54
C GLY A 111 0.76 4.93 -22.01
N PHE A 112 0.86 4.83 -20.69
CA PHE A 112 0.71 3.59 -19.95
C PHE A 112 -0.08 3.84 -18.67
N GLU A 113 -0.71 2.79 -18.20
CA GLU A 113 -1.52 2.75 -16.98
C GLU A 113 -0.85 1.79 -16.02
N VAL A 114 -0.69 2.20 -14.77
CA VAL A 114 -0.31 1.30 -13.68
C VAL A 114 -1.58 0.90 -12.96
N LEU A 115 -1.86 -0.41 -12.90
CA LEU A 115 -3.03 -0.99 -12.26
C LEU A 115 -2.62 -1.60 -10.93
N LEU A 116 -3.42 -1.31 -9.90
CA LEU A 116 -3.24 -1.82 -8.56
C LEU A 116 -4.58 -2.26 -7.97
N ASP A 117 -4.65 -3.48 -7.42
CA ASP A 117 -5.83 -4.01 -6.75
C ASP A 117 -5.70 -3.96 -5.23
N THR A 118 -6.48 -3.14 -4.56
CA THR A 118 -6.49 -3.05 -3.09
C THR A 118 -7.42 -4.07 -2.43
N GLY A 119 -8.18 -4.86 -3.20
CA GLY A 119 -9.11 -5.88 -2.72
C GLY A 119 -10.38 -5.37 -2.01
N ASN A 120 -10.46 -4.08 -1.68
CA ASN A 120 -11.59 -3.48 -0.96
C ASN A 120 -11.89 -2.06 -1.47
N ALA A 121 -13.18 -1.73 -1.62
CA ALA A 121 -13.64 -0.44 -2.14
C ALA A 121 -13.18 0.78 -1.32
N ASP A 122 -13.21 0.73 0.02
CA ASP A 122 -12.81 1.84 0.89
C ASP A 122 -11.32 2.17 0.74
N THR A 123 -10.48 1.13 0.73
CA THR A 123 -9.03 1.28 0.52
C THR A 123 -8.72 1.80 -0.89
N CYS A 124 -9.46 1.35 -1.89
CA CYS A 124 -9.34 1.78 -3.29
C CYS A 124 -9.63 3.28 -3.45
N GLN A 125 -10.68 3.79 -2.79
CA GLN A 125 -10.98 5.23 -2.79
C GLN A 125 -9.89 6.04 -2.06
N ALA A 126 -9.37 5.53 -0.95
CA ALA A 126 -8.30 6.19 -0.20
C ALA A 126 -6.98 6.26 -1.00
N VAL A 127 -6.63 5.19 -1.73
CA VAL A 127 -5.48 5.16 -2.64
C VAL A 127 -5.68 6.14 -3.78
N LEU A 128 -6.85 6.17 -4.44
CA LEU A 128 -7.11 7.12 -5.52
C LEU A 128 -6.95 8.58 -5.03
N ALA A 129 -7.52 8.91 -3.87
CA ALA A 129 -7.41 10.24 -3.30
C ALA A 129 -5.93 10.63 -3.07
N LYS A 130 -5.10 9.69 -2.62
CA LYS A 130 -3.67 9.91 -2.42
C LYS A 130 -2.89 10.00 -3.73
N ILE A 131 -3.20 9.19 -4.74
CA ILE A 131 -2.59 9.31 -6.06
C ILE A 131 -2.86 10.70 -6.64
N ASN A 132 -4.12 11.14 -6.64
CA ASN A 132 -4.51 12.47 -7.14
C ASN A 132 -3.84 13.62 -6.38
N ALA A 133 -3.55 13.44 -5.09
CA ALA A 133 -2.92 14.47 -4.26
C ALA A 133 -1.38 14.51 -4.39
N THR A 134 -0.73 13.39 -4.75
CA THR A 134 0.72 13.22 -4.53
C THR A 134 1.48 12.73 -5.76
N SER A 135 0.81 12.12 -6.74
CA SER A 135 1.46 11.59 -7.94
C SER A 135 1.32 12.57 -9.10
N SER A 136 2.39 12.78 -9.87
CA SER A 136 2.30 13.49 -11.16
C SER A 136 1.77 12.54 -12.24
N THR A 137 0.55 12.05 -12.04
CA THR A 137 -0.23 11.31 -13.03
C THR A 137 -0.90 12.28 -14.00
N SER A 138 -1.06 11.87 -15.25
CA SER A 138 -1.86 12.61 -16.23
C SER A 138 -3.36 12.49 -15.95
N SER A 139 -3.76 11.36 -15.37
CA SER A 139 -5.09 11.11 -14.81
C SER A 139 -5.02 9.88 -13.92
N ALA A 140 -5.77 9.85 -12.82
CA ALA A 140 -6.00 8.62 -12.08
C ALA A 140 -7.51 8.35 -11.99
N GLY A 141 -7.88 7.09 -12.00
CA GLY A 141 -9.26 6.67 -11.83
C GLY A 141 -9.33 5.35 -11.08
N ASN A 142 -10.55 4.91 -10.83
CA ASN A 142 -10.78 3.67 -10.09
C ASN A 142 -12.03 2.94 -10.57
N ASN A 143 -12.05 1.64 -10.28
CA ASN A 143 -13.22 0.79 -10.35
C ASN A 143 -13.43 0.16 -8.97
N CYS A 144 -13.67 1.00 -7.96
CA CYS A 144 -13.90 0.55 -6.58
C CYS A 144 -15.35 0.05 -6.36
N GLY A 145 -15.87 -0.79 -7.26
CA GLY A 145 -17.21 -1.38 -7.13
C GLY A 145 -17.14 -2.84 -6.68
N GLY A 146 -18.10 -3.30 -5.85
CA GLY A 146 -18.20 -4.70 -5.42
C GLY A 146 -16.96 -5.21 -4.63
N ASN A 147 -16.72 -6.53 -4.66
CA ASN A 147 -15.55 -7.21 -4.06
C ASN A 147 -14.19 -6.87 -4.74
N GLY A 148 -14.09 -5.75 -5.49
CA GLY A 148 -12.88 -5.37 -6.22
C GLY A 148 -12.39 -3.97 -5.83
N GLY A 149 -11.07 -3.80 -5.74
CA GLY A 149 -10.41 -2.57 -5.32
C GLY A 149 -9.45 -2.01 -6.37
N LEU A 150 -9.85 -1.98 -7.64
CA LEU A 150 -8.95 -1.61 -8.73
C LEU A 150 -8.76 -0.09 -8.85
N VAL A 151 -7.50 0.35 -8.79
CA VAL A 151 -7.07 1.73 -9.03
C VAL A 151 -6.13 1.75 -10.22
N TYR A 152 -6.25 2.75 -11.09
CA TYR A 152 -5.39 2.93 -12.24
C TYR A 152 -4.83 4.35 -12.30
N ALA A 153 -3.53 4.44 -12.60
CA ALA A 153 -2.78 5.69 -12.70
C ALA A 153 -2.17 5.80 -14.10
N LYS A 154 -2.57 6.82 -14.86
CA LYS A 154 -2.13 7.04 -16.25
C LYS A 154 -0.94 7.98 -16.31
N PHE A 155 0.00 7.63 -17.18
CA PHE A 155 1.21 8.38 -17.48
C PHE A 155 1.46 8.43 -18.99
N TYR A 156 2.27 9.39 -19.42
CA TYR A 156 2.81 9.49 -20.77
C TYR A 156 4.33 9.37 -20.74
N TYR A 157 4.90 8.86 -21.82
CA TYR A 157 6.34 8.85 -22.04
C TYR A 157 6.86 10.24 -22.43
#